data_AF-A0A1H7WRQ9-F1
#
_entry.id   AF-A0A1H7WRQ9-F1
#
_cell.length_a   1.000
_cell.length_b   1.000
_cell.length_c   1.000
_cell.angle_alpha   90.00
_cell.angle_beta   90.00
_cell.angle_gamma   90.00
#
_symmetry.space_group_name_H-M   'P 1'
#
loop_
_entity.id
_entity.type
_entity.pdbx_description
1 polymer ?
#
loop_
_entity_poly.entity_id
_entity_poly.type
_entity_poly.pdbx_seq_one_letter_code
_entity_poly.pdbx_strand_id
1 'polypeptide(L)' 'MKSRAAVALEAGKPLELVEIDVEGPKAGEVLVKMAATSVCHTDAYT' A
#
# COMPACT_ATOMS: atom_id res chain seq x y z
N MET A 1 -3.46 1.41 -12.79
CA MET A 1 -2.08 1.93 -12.88
C MET A 1 -1.15 0.94 -12.21
N LYS A 2 -0.15 0.41 -12.93
CA LYS A 2 0.86 -0.48 -12.34
C LYS A 2 1.75 0.27 -11.35
N SER A 3 1.81 -0.22 -10.11
CA SER A 3 2.56 0.39 -9.01
C SER A 3 3.25 -0.69 -8.17
N ARG A 4 4.45 -0.38 -7.66
CA ARG A 4 5.12 -1.23 -6.66
C ARG A 4 4.57 -0.91 -5.27
N ALA A 5 4.18 -1.93 -4.52
CA ALA A 5 3.62 -1.80 -3.17
C ALA A 5 4.21 -2.83 -2.22
N ALA A 6 4.21 -2.52 -0.92
CA ALA A 6 4.49 -3.47 0.16
C ALA A 6 3.14 -4.04 0.65
N VAL A 7 2.93 -5.34 0.52
CA VAL A 7 1.65 -6.01 0.78
C VAL A 7 1.81 -7.06 1.87
N ALA A 8 0.91 -7.04 2.86
CA ALA A 8 0.79 -8.10 3.86
C ALA A 8 -0.09 -9.22 3.31
N LEU A 9 0.51 -10.36 2.96
CA LEU A 9 -0.23 -11.53 2.48
C LEU A 9 -0.81 -12.37 3.62
N GLU A 10 -0.12 -12.42 4.76
CA GLU A 10 -0.54 -13.14 5.97
C GLU A 10 -0.07 -12.40 7.23
N ALA A 11 -0.78 -12.58 8.34
CA ALA A 11 -0.43 -11.99 9.63
C ALA A 11 0.89 -12.57 10.18
N GLY A 12 1.69 -11.73 10.83
CA GLY A 12 2.98 -12.13 11.41
C GLY A 12 4.09 -12.44 10.40
N LYS A 13 3.85 -12.29 9.09
CA LYS A 13 4.88 -12.42 8.05
C LYS A 13 5.42 -11.06 7.59
N PRO A 14 6.66 -10.99 7.08
CA PRO A 14 7.18 -9.78 6.45
C PRO A 14 6.32 -9.35 5.26
N LEU A 15 6.26 -8.02 5.02
CA LEU A 15 5.61 -7.48 3.82
C LEU A 15 6.36 -7.89 2.56
N GLU A 16 5.62 -8.21 1.51
CA GLU A 16 6.18 -8.56 0.20
C GLU A 16 6.08 -7.38 -0.75
N LEU A 17 7.16 -7.13 -1.52
CA LEU A 17 7.18 -6.09 -2.54
C LEU A 17 6.65 -6.67 -3.86
N VAL A 18 5.43 -6.28 -4.23
CA VAL A 18 4.73 -6.79 -5.42
C VAL A 18 4.29 -5.65 -6.34
N GLU A 19 3.99 -6.00 -7.60
CA GLU A 19 3.36 -5.10 -8.55
C GLU A 19 1.84 -5.25 -8.47
N ILE A 20 1.12 -4.14 -8.30
CA ILE A 20 -0.33 -4.10 -8.23
C ILE A 20 -0.91 -3.17 -9.30
N ASP A 21 -2.16 -3.39 -9.68
CA ASP A 21 -2.92 -2.43 -10.49
C ASP A 21 -3.82 -1.59 -9.59
N VAL A 22 -3.54 -0.28 -9.53
CA VAL A 22 -4.33 0.70 -8.81
C VAL A 22 -5.41 1.28 -9.72
N GLU A 23 -6.68 1.05 -9.40
CA GLU A 23 -7.81 1.63 -10.13
C GLU A 23 -7.79 3.17 -10.06
N GLY A 24 -8.37 3.82 -11.07
CA GLY A 24 -8.55 5.27 -11.05
C GLY A 24 -9.55 5.71 -9.96
N PRO A 25 -9.47 6.97 -9.49
CA PRO A 25 -10.36 7.46 -8.46
C PRO A 25 -11.81 7.56 -8.99
N LYS A 26 -12.78 7.25 -8.13
CA LYS A 26 -14.22 7.44 -8.38
C LYS A 26 -14.67 8.84 -7.96
N ALA A 27 -15.98 9.11 -8.10
CA ALA A 27 -16.56 10.39 -7.70
C ALA A 27 -16.33 10.65 -6.20
N GLY A 28 -15.61 11.73 -5.89
CA GLY A 28 -15.27 12.11 -4.52
C GLY A 28 -13.94 11.53 -4.00
N GLU A 29 -13.22 10.73 -4.79
CA GLU A 29 -11.93 10.14 -4.41
C GLU A 29 -10.75 10.89 -5.04
N VAL A 30 -9.56 10.75 -4.44
CA VAL A 30 -8.31 11.33 -4.96
C VAL A 30 -7.26 10.23 -5.04
N LEU A 31 -6.62 10.11 -6.20
CA LEU A 31 -5.46 9.25 -6.38
C LEU A 31 -4.18 10.04 -6.12
N VAL A 32 -3.39 9.59 -5.14
CA VAL A 32 -2.16 10.27 -4.71
C VAL A 32 -0.94 9.44 -5.10
N LYS A 33 0.06 10.09 -5.69
CA LYS A 33 1.39 9.51 -5.88
C LYS A 33 2.23 9.77 -4.63
N MET A 34 2.58 8.70 -3.93
CA MET A 34 3.35 8.82 -2.68
C MET A 34 4.81 9.18 -2.97
N ALA A 35 5.28 10.28 -2.38
CA ALA A 35 6.69 10.72 -2.47
C ALA A 35 7.54 10.18 -1.31
N ALA A 36 6.94 10.05 -0.13
CA ALA A 36 7.55 9.49 1.07
C ALA A 36 6.48 8.87 1.98
N THR A 37 6.88 7.92 2.81
CA THR A 37 6.06 7.30 3.85
C THR A 37 6.97 6.82 5.00
N SER A 38 6.39 6.52 6.16
CA SER A 38 7.07 5.96 7.33
C SER A 38 6.21 4.88 7.97
N VAL A 39 6.80 4.02 8.80
CA VAL A 39 6.08 2.98 9.53
C VAL A 39 5.62 3.50 10.89
N CYS A 40 4.32 3.39 11.17
CA CYS A 40 3.75 3.61 12.50
C CYS A 40 3.81 2.31 13.32
N HIS A 41 3.77 2.43 14.65
CA HIS A 41 3.63 1.26 15.52
C HIS A 41 2.39 0.42 15.20
N THR A 42 1.27 1.06 14.82
CA THR A 42 0.03 0.35 14.46
C THR A 42 0.19 -0.49 13.21
N ASP A 43 1.03 -0.10 12.25
CA ASP A 43 1.28 -0.89 11.04
C ASP A 43 2.02 -2.20 11.35
N ALA A 44 2.84 -2.19 12.41
CA ALA A 44 3.59 -3.35 12.89
C ALA A 44 2.82 -4.19 13.93
N TYR A 45 1.69 -3.68 14.42
CA TYR A 45 0.84 -4.35 15.41
C TYR A 45 -0.32 -5.05 14.70
N THR A 46 -0.04 -6.19 14.08
CA THR A 46 -1.02 -7.11 13.44
C THR A 46 -0.40 -8.50 13.34
#